data_AF-A0A380RCH0-F1
#
_entry.id   AF-A0A380RCH0-F1
#
_cell.length_a   1.000
_cell.length_b   1.000
_cell.length_c   1.000
_cell.angle_alpha   90.00
_cell.angle_beta   90.00
_cell.angle_gamma   90.00
#
_symmetry.space_group_name_H-M   'P 1'
#
loop_
_entity.id
_entity.type
_entity.pdbx_description
1 polymer ?
#
loop_
_entity_poly.entity_id
_entity_poly.type
_entity_poly.pdbx_seq_one_letter_code
_entity_poly.pdbx_strand_id
1 'polypeptide(L)'
;MKYKNYMIYEALCVVALIAFIIWVCATHKGGTQKSVDEVAAPVCVAIAQDQMAKKTNLDASKAFGFDIDKTEGIVYYANDNVMDVSEMLIVKLNDAGDAVEFKTAIQNRVTDRENLYKNYAPEQYALLEDCIIRTDGNIVFYCTAVNSDELYEAYKKAL
;
A
#
# COMPACT_ATOMS: atom_id res chain seq x y z
N MET A 1 -22.19 -50.14 -9.52
CA MET A 1 -20.96 -49.72 -10.22
C MET A 1 -20.96 -48.26 -10.70
N LYS A 2 -22.07 -47.70 -11.22
CA LYS A 2 -22.14 -46.28 -11.68
C LYS A 2 -21.76 -45.23 -10.62
N TYR A 3 -22.13 -45.42 -9.35
CA TYR A 3 -21.82 -44.48 -8.25
C TYR A 3 -20.32 -44.34 -7.93
N LYS A 4 -19.55 -45.42 -8.07
CA LYS A 4 -18.10 -45.41 -7.77
C LYS A 4 -17.32 -44.58 -8.79
N ASN A 5 -17.77 -44.59 -10.05
CA ASN A 5 -17.13 -43.81 -11.11
C ASN A 5 -17.45 -42.32 -10.98
N TYR A 6 -18.68 -41.98 -10.56
CA TYR A 6 -19.09 -40.59 -10.31
C TYR A 6 -18.24 -39.93 -9.21
N MET A 7 -18.00 -40.63 -8.10
CA MET A 7 -17.12 -40.16 -7.01
C MET A 7 -15.66 -39.97 -7.46
N ILE A 8 -15.20 -40.77 -8.43
CA ILE A 8 -13.86 -40.63 -9.03
C ILE A 8 -13.80 -39.39 -9.93
N TYR A 9 -14.83 -39.13 -10.75
CA TYR A 9 -14.88 -37.94 -11.60
C TYR A 9 -14.98 -36.65 -10.78
N GLU A 10 -15.77 -36.64 -9.69
CA GLU A 10 -15.84 -35.50 -8.77
C GLU A 10 -14.48 -35.22 -8.12
N ALA A 11 -13.79 -36.26 -7.62
CA ALA A 11 -12.45 -36.10 -7.04
C ALA A 11 -11.43 -35.57 -8.08
N LEU A 12 -11.50 -36.05 -9.33
CA LEU A 12 -10.66 -35.55 -10.43
C LEU A 12 -10.93 -34.07 -10.75
N CYS A 13 -12.20 -33.66 -10.80
CA CYS A 13 -12.58 -32.27 -11.01
C CYS A 13 -12.10 -31.36 -9.88
N VAL A 14 -12.20 -31.80 -8.62
CA VAL A 14 -11.73 -31.04 -7.46
C VAL A 14 -10.20 -30.88 -7.49
N VAL A 15 -9.46 -31.94 -7.80
CA VAL A 15 -7.99 -31.89 -7.92
C VAL A 15 -7.57 -30.97 -9.07
N ALA A 16 -8.24 -31.04 -10.23
CA ALA A 16 -7.97 -30.16 -11.36
C ALA A 16 -8.27 -28.69 -11.02
N LEU A 17 -9.35 -28.41 -10.28
CA LEU A 17 -9.68 -27.06 -9.82
C LEU A 17 -8.62 -26.52 -8.85
N ILE A 18 -8.16 -27.34 -7.89
CA ILE A 18 -7.11 -26.96 -6.95
C ILE A 18 -5.80 -26.67 -7.71
N ALA A 19 -5.42 -27.53 -8.67
CA ALA A 19 -4.24 -27.32 -9.50
C ALA A 19 -4.35 -26.03 -10.35
N PHE A 20 -5.54 -25.74 -10.89
CA PHE A 20 -5.80 -24.51 -11.62
C PHE A 20 -5.70 -23.28 -10.72
N ILE A 21 -6.25 -23.31 -9.50
CA ILE A 21 -6.13 -22.21 -8.52
C ILE A 21 -4.67 -21.99 -8.14
N ILE A 22 -3.90 -23.06 -7.87
CA ILE A 22 -2.46 -22.96 -7.58
C ILE A 22 -1.72 -22.36 -8.78
N TRP A 23 -2.03 -22.78 -10.00
CA TRP A 23 -1.42 -22.24 -11.21
C TRP A 23 -1.77 -20.76 -11.43
N VAL A 24 -3.02 -20.36 -11.22
CA VAL A 24 -3.44 -18.95 -11.29
C VAL A 24 -2.72 -18.11 -10.25
N CYS A 25 -2.66 -18.57 -8.98
CA CYS A 25 -1.94 -17.87 -7.92
C CYS A 25 -0.43 -17.79 -8.16
N ALA A 26 0.17 -18.81 -8.78
CA ALA A 26 1.60 -18.83 -9.10
C ALA A 26 1.97 -17.97 -10.33
N THR A 27 1.02 -17.77 -11.26
CA THR A 27 1.26 -17.05 -12.52
C THR A 27 0.78 -15.60 -12.49
N HIS A 28 -0.22 -15.26 -11.67
CA HIS A 28 -0.58 -13.88 -11.40
C HIS A 28 0.37 -13.28 -10.37
N LYS A 29 1.56 -12.87 -10.82
CA LYS A 29 2.27 -11.77 -10.16
C LYS A 29 1.49 -10.49 -10.47
N GLY A 30 0.40 -10.28 -9.74
CA GLY A 30 -0.41 -9.07 -9.85
C GLY A 30 0.45 -7.84 -9.58
N GLY A 31 0.37 -6.84 -10.46
CA GLY A 31 1.20 -5.64 -10.36
C GLY A 31 1.08 -4.77 -11.59
N THR A 32 1.31 -3.48 -11.43
CA THR A 32 1.35 -2.56 -12.57
C THR A 32 2.75 -2.56 -13.19
N GLN A 33 2.79 -2.43 -14.52
CA GLN A 33 4.05 -2.23 -15.25
C GLN A 33 4.54 -0.78 -15.17
N LYS A 34 3.66 0.15 -14.81
CA LYS A 34 4.00 1.57 -14.64
C LYS A 34 5.07 1.71 -13.56
N SER A 35 6.01 2.62 -13.76
CA SER A 35 6.99 3.02 -12.75
C SER A 35 6.29 3.72 -11.57
N VAL A 36 6.97 3.77 -10.41
CA VAL A 36 6.43 4.47 -9.23
C VAL A 36 6.18 5.95 -9.51
N ASP A 37 7.05 6.59 -10.31
CA ASP A 37 6.92 8.01 -10.66
C ASP A 37 5.73 8.27 -11.58
N GLU A 38 5.43 7.37 -12.51
CA GLU A 38 4.23 7.48 -13.37
C GLU A 38 2.94 7.40 -12.55
N VAL A 39 2.90 6.50 -11.55
CA VAL A 39 1.75 6.36 -10.66
C VAL A 39 1.64 7.54 -9.69
N ALA A 40 2.77 8.06 -9.23
CA ALA A 40 2.81 9.17 -8.28
C ALA A 40 2.60 10.55 -8.94
N ALA A 41 2.83 10.69 -10.24
CA ALA A 41 2.74 11.97 -10.95
C ALA A 41 1.42 12.73 -10.72
N PRO A 42 0.22 12.14 -10.91
CA PRO A 42 -1.04 12.85 -10.64
C PRO A 42 -1.26 13.15 -9.16
N VAL A 43 -0.75 12.30 -8.26
CA VAL A 43 -0.82 12.53 -6.81
C VAL A 43 0.06 13.72 -6.41
N CYS A 44 1.27 13.82 -6.98
CA CYS A 44 2.19 14.92 -6.71
C CYS A 44 1.64 16.28 -7.16
N VAL A 45 0.81 16.32 -8.21
CA VAL A 45 0.11 17.54 -8.63
C VAL A 45 -0.90 17.98 -7.58
N ALA A 46 -1.63 17.03 -6.97
CA ALA A 46 -2.60 17.32 -5.91
C ALA A 46 -1.93 17.71 -4.57
N ILE A 47 -0.72 17.19 -4.28
CA ILE A 47 0.06 17.53 -3.08
C ILE A 47 0.51 18.99 -3.03
N ALA A 48 0.55 19.70 -4.16
CA ALA A 48 1.03 21.09 -4.22
C ALA A 48 0.26 22.05 -3.29
N GLN A 49 -0.88 21.65 -2.75
CA GLN A 49 -1.70 22.43 -1.84
C GLN A 49 -1.39 22.22 -0.35
N ASP A 50 -0.58 21.21 0.01
CA ASP A 50 -0.65 20.59 1.35
C ASP A 50 0.64 20.68 2.19
N GLN A 51 1.52 21.66 1.91
CA GLN A 51 2.77 21.94 2.64
C GLN A 51 3.72 20.75 2.88
N MET A 52 3.52 19.61 2.20
CA MET A 52 4.42 18.46 2.28
C MET A 52 5.64 18.63 1.37
N ALA A 53 6.81 18.21 1.86
CA ALA A 53 8.05 18.21 1.10
C ALA A 53 8.42 16.80 0.66
N LYS A 54 8.95 16.66 -0.56
CA LYS A 54 9.49 15.38 -1.05
C LYS A 54 10.67 14.97 -0.16
N LYS A 55 10.65 13.72 0.30
CA LYS A 55 11.66 13.11 1.16
C LYS A 55 12.49 12.10 0.39
N THR A 56 13.64 11.73 0.95
CA THR A 56 14.50 10.70 0.35
C THR A 56 14.01 9.29 0.68
N ASN A 57 14.46 8.29 -0.07
CA ASN A 57 14.18 6.88 0.24
C ASN A 57 14.73 6.48 1.62
N LEU A 58 15.84 7.09 2.05
CA LEU A 58 16.40 6.86 3.37
C LEU A 58 15.50 7.43 4.48
N ASP A 59 14.88 8.59 4.25
CA ASP A 59 13.91 9.15 5.18
C ASP A 59 12.67 8.26 5.30
N ALA A 60 12.20 7.70 4.18
CA ALA A 60 11.11 6.73 4.18
C ALA A 60 11.49 5.46 4.97
N SER A 61 12.67 4.89 4.71
CA SER A 61 13.16 3.72 5.47
C SER A 61 13.23 3.99 6.97
N LYS A 62 13.73 5.18 7.38
CA LYS A 62 13.75 5.57 8.80
C LYS A 62 12.36 5.78 9.39
N ALA A 63 11.44 6.32 8.60
CA ALA A 63 10.08 6.65 9.04
C ALA A 63 9.21 5.41 9.26
N PHE A 64 9.37 4.39 8.43
CA PHE A 64 8.50 3.20 8.40
C PHE A 64 9.21 1.91 8.83
N GLY A 65 10.54 1.84 8.76
CA GLY A 65 11.32 0.67 9.16
C GLY A 65 11.29 -0.51 8.18
N PHE A 66 10.80 -0.32 6.95
CA PHE A 66 10.83 -1.35 5.92
C PHE A 66 12.17 -1.41 5.18
N ASP A 67 12.43 -2.56 4.56
CA ASP A 67 13.62 -2.81 3.74
C ASP A 67 13.46 -2.24 2.33
N ILE A 68 14.27 -1.22 1.99
CA ILE A 68 14.21 -0.55 0.69
C ILE A 68 14.73 -1.44 -0.45
N ASP A 69 15.52 -2.49 -0.16
CA ASP A 69 16.04 -3.41 -1.17
C ASP A 69 14.92 -4.27 -1.78
N LYS A 70 13.76 -4.35 -1.10
CA LYS A 70 12.54 -4.99 -1.61
C LYS A 70 11.69 -4.09 -2.52
N THR A 71 12.13 -2.86 -2.76
CA THR A 71 11.38 -1.87 -3.54
C THR A 71 12.03 -1.62 -4.90
N GLU A 72 11.21 -1.47 -5.94
CA GLU A 72 11.62 -0.96 -7.25
C GLU A 72 11.73 0.58 -7.20
N GLY A 73 10.87 1.22 -6.42
CA GLY A 73 10.87 2.67 -6.25
C GLY A 73 9.94 3.15 -5.15
N ILE A 74 10.28 4.33 -4.61
CA ILE A 74 9.57 4.97 -3.49
C ILE A 74 9.33 6.43 -3.84
N VAL A 75 8.11 6.91 -3.59
CA VAL A 75 7.78 8.33 -3.55
C VAL A 75 7.20 8.63 -2.18
N TYR A 76 7.89 9.49 -1.43
CA TYR A 76 7.52 9.83 -0.06
C TYR A 76 7.49 11.35 0.11
N TYR A 77 6.39 11.84 0.66
CA TYR A 77 6.16 13.23 1.03
C TYR A 77 5.73 13.28 2.49
N ALA A 78 6.26 14.23 3.25
CA ALA A 78 5.84 14.46 4.62
C ALA A 78 6.00 15.94 4.97
N ASN A 79 5.21 16.41 5.94
CA ASN A 79 5.37 17.76 6.48
C ASN A 79 6.70 17.89 7.24
N ASP A 80 7.36 19.04 7.09
CA ASP A 80 8.57 19.37 7.87
C ASP A 80 8.25 19.73 9.32
N ASN A 81 7.03 20.20 9.57
CA ASN A 81 6.53 20.45 10.91
C ASN A 81 6.09 19.14 11.56
N VAL A 82 6.81 18.71 12.59
CA VAL A 82 6.51 17.49 13.35
C VAL A 82 5.11 17.53 13.97
N MET A 83 4.54 18.71 14.23
CA MET A 83 3.18 18.83 14.78
C MET A 83 2.08 18.52 13.76
N ASP A 84 2.41 18.47 12.48
CA ASP A 84 1.51 18.10 11.40
C ASP A 84 1.77 16.65 10.99
N VAL A 85 0.74 15.82 11.04
CA VAL A 85 0.83 14.39 10.69
C VAL A 85 0.76 14.12 9.19
N SER A 86 0.60 15.17 8.37
CA SER A 86 0.36 15.02 6.95
C SER A 86 1.55 14.37 6.23
N GLU A 87 1.31 13.23 5.60
CA GLU A 87 2.29 12.46 4.85
C GLU A 87 1.64 11.55 3.80
N MET A 88 2.38 11.28 2.72
CA MET A 88 1.97 10.42 1.61
C MET A 88 3.14 9.53 1.19
N LEU A 89 2.89 8.24 1.03
CA LEU A 89 3.85 7.24 0.59
C LEU A 89 3.25 6.40 -0.54
N ILE A 90 3.99 6.26 -1.63
CA ILE A 90 3.76 5.27 -2.69
C ILE A 90 5.02 4.43 -2.83
N VAL A 91 4.89 3.12 -2.68
CA VAL A 91 6.00 2.17 -2.87
C VAL A 91 5.62 1.18 -3.95
N LYS A 92 6.49 1.01 -4.94
CA LYS A 92 6.44 -0.11 -5.87
C LYS A 92 7.41 -1.19 -5.39
N LEU A 93 6.89 -2.39 -5.18
CA LEU A 93 7.61 -3.55 -4.67
C LEU A 93 8.19 -4.38 -5.81
N ASN A 94 9.34 -5.02 -5.54
CA ASN A 94 9.93 -6.02 -6.42
C ASN A 94 9.05 -7.28 -6.53
N ASP A 95 8.40 -7.65 -5.43
CA ASP A 95 7.41 -8.73 -5.38
C ASP A 95 6.16 -8.29 -4.60
N ALA A 96 4.98 -8.53 -5.19
CA ALA A 96 3.70 -8.25 -4.53
C ALA A 96 3.51 -9.05 -3.23
N GLY A 97 4.22 -10.17 -3.05
CA GLY A 97 4.23 -10.95 -1.82
C GLY A 97 4.72 -10.18 -0.59
N ASP A 98 5.55 -9.15 -0.78
CA ASP A 98 6.06 -8.31 0.32
C ASP A 98 5.05 -7.25 0.79
N ALA A 99 3.91 -7.09 0.12
CA ALA A 99 2.95 -6.03 0.43
C ALA A 99 2.38 -6.10 1.85
N VAL A 100 2.25 -7.32 2.42
CA VAL A 100 1.79 -7.51 3.79
C VAL A 100 2.78 -6.94 4.80
N GLU A 101 4.09 -7.11 4.56
CA GLU A 101 5.14 -6.57 5.42
C GLU A 101 5.11 -5.03 5.41
N PHE A 102 5.05 -4.44 4.22
CA PHE A 102 5.00 -2.97 4.06
C PHE A 102 3.73 -2.37 4.66
N LYS A 103 2.57 -3.00 4.46
CA LYS A 103 1.32 -2.57 5.08
C LYS A 103 1.41 -2.60 6.60
N THR A 104 2.02 -3.65 7.16
CA THR A 104 2.21 -3.76 8.62
C THR A 104 3.14 -2.67 9.14
N ALA A 105 4.23 -2.38 8.44
CA ALA A 105 5.15 -1.30 8.80
C ALA A 105 4.45 0.07 8.82
N ILE A 106 3.60 0.35 7.83
CA ILE A 106 2.78 1.57 7.77
C ILE A 106 1.80 1.62 8.93
N GLN A 107 1.08 0.52 9.21
CA GLN A 107 0.13 0.45 10.32
C GLN A 107 0.80 0.69 11.68
N ASN A 108 2.00 0.14 11.90
CA ASN A 108 2.78 0.38 13.10
C ASN A 108 3.12 1.87 13.24
N ARG A 109 3.58 2.52 12.16
CA ARG A 109 3.86 3.96 12.16
C ARG A 109 2.61 4.77 12.52
N VAL A 110 1.46 4.48 11.91
CA VAL A 110 0.20 5.17 12.21
C VAL A 110 -0.16 5.00 13.69
N THR A 111 -0.12 3.76 14.20
CA THR A 111 -0.44 3.45 15.61
C THR A 111 0.50 4.15 16.59
N ASP A 112 1.80 4.20 16.29
CA ASP A 112 2.77 4.90 17.13
C ASP A 112 2.48 6.40 17.18
N ARG A 113 2.13 7.00 16.04
CA ARG A 113 1.74 8.42 15.97
C ARG A 113 0.40 8.65 16.69
N GLU A 114 -0.61 7.82 16.48
CA GLU A 114 -1.89 7.92 17.18
C GLU A 114 -1.69 7.97 18.70
N ASN A 115 -0.82 7.10 19.23
CA ASN A 115 -0.48 7.07 20.65
C ASN A 115 0.20 8.34 21.15
N LEU A 116 0.97 9.02 20.30
CA LEU A 116 1.50 10.34 20.59
C LEU A 116 0.35 11.36 20.61
N TYR A 117 -0.34 11.59 19.49
CA TYR A 117 -1.24 12.75 19.32
C TYR A 117 -2.59 12.65 20.06
N LYS A 118 -3.07 11.44 20.42
CA LYS A 118 -4.43 11.23 20.99
C LYS A 118 -4.79 12.12 22.18
N ASN A 119 -3.82 12.49 23.01
CA ASN A 119 -4.06 13.25 24.24
C ASN A 119 -3.73 14.75 24.14
N TYR A 120 -3.09 15.21 23.05
CA TYR A 120 -2.62 16.61 22.95
C TYR A 120 -2.99 17.32 21.64
N ALA A 121 -3.37 16.59 20.59
CA ALA A 121 -3.73 17.15 19.29
C ALA A 121 -4.84 16.31 18.64
N PRO A 122 -6.10 16.49 19.06
CA PRO A 122 -7.22 15.66 18.59
C PRO A 122 -7.46 15.75 17.09
N GLU A 123 -7.20 16.92 16.47
CA GLU A 123 -7.30 17.09 15.01
C GLU A 123 -6.27 16.23 14.26
N GLN A 124 -5.05 16.17 14.77
CA GLN A 124 -3.98 15.37 14.18
C GLN A 124 -4.22 13.87 14.40
N TYR A 125 -4.80 13.50 15.54
CA TYR A 125 -5.24 12.14 15.83
C TYR A 125 -6.35 11.70 14.85
N ALA A 126 -7.35 12.55 14.60
CA ALA A 126 -8.43 12.25 13.65
C ALA A 126 -7.90 12.01 12.22
N LEU A 127 -6.93 12.79 11.76
CA LEU A 127 -6.29 12.56 10.47
C LEU A 127 -5.62 11.17 10.38
N LEU A 128 -4.97 10.72 11.45
CA LEU A 128 -4.35 9.40 11.52
C LEU A 128 -5.39 8.27 11.50
N GLU A 129 -6.51 8.43 12.22
CA GLU A 129 -7.62 7.46 12.19
C GLU A 129 -8.23 7.34 10.79
N ASP A 130 -8.31 8.45 10.06
CA ASP A 130 -8.85 8.54 8.69
C ASP A 130 -7.80 8.22 7.61
N CYS A 131 -6.61 7.72 7.97
CA CYS A 131 -5.57 7.42 7.00
C CYS A 131 -6.02 6.35 5.99
N ILE A 132 -5.53 6.47 4.76
CA ILE A 132 -5.84 5.53 3.68
C ILE A 132 -4.62 4.67 3.44
N ILE A 133 -4.74 3.36 3.71
CA ILE A 133 -3.72 2.35 3.38
C ILE A 133 -4.31 1.37 2.36
N ARG A 134 -3.69 1.24 1.18
CA ARG A 134 -4.15 0.38 0.08
C ARG A 134 -3.01 -0.37 -0.58
N THR A 135 -3.34 -1.49 -1.18
CA THR A 135 -2.42 -2.35 -1.91
C THR A 135 -3.07 -2.75 -3.23
N ASP A 136 -2.41 -2.43 -4.34
CA ASP A 136 -2.86 -2.73 -5.69
C ASP A 136 -1.75 -3.47 -6.43
N GLY A 137 -1.80 -4.81 -6.36
CA GLY A 137 -0.74 -5.67 -6.87
C GLY A 137 0.57 -5.45 -6.12
N ASN A 138 1.60 -4.97 -6.82
CA ASN A 138 2.91 -4.67 -6.26
C ASN A 138 3.06 -3.20 -5.80
N ILE A 139 1.99 -2.41 -5.78
CA ILE A 139 2.04 -1.04 -5.24
C ILE A 139 1.34 -0.98 -3.88
N VAL A 140 2.00 -0.30 -2.94
CA VAL A 140 1.44 0.08 -1.65
C VAL A 140 1.28 1.59 -1.62
N PHE A 141 0.05 2.05 -1.34
CA PHE A 141 -0.31 3.45 -1.18
C PHE A 141 -0.67 3.71 0.28
N TYR A 142 -0.15 4.82 0.82
CA TYR A 142 -0.51 5.35 2.11
C TYR A 142 -0.64 6.87 2.04
N CYS A 143 -1.69 7.42 2.63
CA CYS A 143 -1.74 8.85 2.93
C CYS A 143 -2.48 9.13 4.23
N THR A 144 -2.03 10.18 4.90
CA THR A 144 -2.67 10.84 6.02
C THR A 144 -2.59 12.32 5.70
N ALA A 145 -3.72 12.97 5.45
CA ALA A 145 -3.81 14.37 5.05
C ALA A 145 -5.27 14.85 5.11
N VAL A 146 -5.50 16.16 5.15
CA VAL A 146 -6.87 16.72 5.07
C VAL A 146 -7.54 16.36 3.74
N ASN A 147 -6.75 16.26 2.66
CA ASN A 147 -7.21 15.90 1.32
C ASN A 147 -6.93 14.43 0.93
N SER A 148 -6.81 13.52 1.92
CA SER A 148 -6.48 12.09 1.69
C SER A 148 -7.30 11.44 0.57
N ASP A 149 -8.61 11.72 0.52
CA ASP A 149 -9.51 11.20 -0.51
C ASP A 149 -9.14 11.69 -1.92
N GLU A 150 -8.81 12.97 -2.08
CA GLU A 150 -8.39 13.53 -3.38
C GLU A 150 -7.08 12.90 -3.84
N LEU A 151 -6.11 12.74 -2.94
CA LEU A 151 -4.85 12.06 -3.21
C LEU A 151 -5.07 10.61 -3.64
N TYR A 152 -6.00 9.91 -2.96
CA TYR A 152 -6.34 8.54 -3.29
C TYR A 152 -7.09 8.41 -4.63
N GLU A 153 -7.98 9.33 -4.96
CA GLU A 153 -8.64 9.37 -6.27
C GLU A 153 -7.64 9.66 -7.40
N ALA A 154 -6.69 10.57 -7.19
CA ALA A 154 -5.60 10.83 -8.14
C ALA A 154 -4.74 9.58 -8.36
N TYR A 155 -4.41 8.85 -7.29
CA TYR A 155 -3.71 7.58 -7.34
C TYR A 155 -4.48 6.51 -8.12
N LYS A 156 -5.77 6.32 -7.83
CA LYS A 156 -6.61 5.32 -8.52
C LYS A 156 -6.72 5.56 -10.02
N LYS A 157 -6.77 6.82 -10.46
CA LYS A 157 -6.77 7.17 -11.89
C LYS A 157 -5.44 6.84 -12.58
N ALA A 158 -4.36 6.73 -11.82
CA ALA A 158 -3.01 6.50 -12.30
C ALA A 158 -2.67 5.01 -12.45
N LEU A 159 -3.35 4.12 -11.73
CA LEU A 159 -3.20 2.66 -11.83
C LEU A 159 -3.64 2.16 -13.21
#